data_AF-A0A1B8U5Q7-F1
#
_entry.id   AF-A0A1B8U5Q7-F1
#
_cell.length_a   1.000
_cell.length_b   1.000
_cell.length_c   1.000
_cell.angle_alpha   90.00
_cell.angle_beta   90.00
_cell.angle_gamma   90.00
#
_symmetry.space_group_name_H-M   'P 1'
#
loop_
_entity.id
_entity.type
_entity.pdbx_description
1 polymer ?
#
loop_
_entity_poly.entity_id
_entity_poly.type
_entity_poly.pdbx_seq_one_letter_code
_entity_poly.pdbx_strand_id
1 'polypeptide(L)'
;MKKVKFLLLAFLTLVTVSFSSCEELFGLEDEDDNVVETVACGDYNGPSNIDNQYDYQCQAAYAYKCNGETEALASQCAYYKQLQQQLNLPDCDYCD
;
A
#
# COMPACT_ATOMS: atom_id res chain seq x y z
N MET A 1 38.74 -16.81 24.64
CA MET A 1 37.88 -16.37 23.51
C MET A 1 36.45 -16.93 23.60
N LYS A 2 35.77 -16.82 24.76
CA LYS A 2 34.38 -17.32 24.94
C LYS A 2 33.32 -16.20 24.98
N LYS A 3 33.70 -14.97 25.34
CA LYS A 3 32.79 -13.83 25.50
C LYS A 3 32.35 -13.18 24.18
N VAL A 4 33.16 -13.31 23.12
CA VAL A 4 32.88 -12.72 21.78
C VAL A 4 31.76 -13.48 21.05
N LYS A 5 31.66 -14.81 21.25
CA LYS A 5 30.61 -15.63 20.63
C LYS A 5 29.21 -15.32 21.16
N PHE A 6 29.10 -14.86 22.41
CA PHE A 6 27.82 -14.53 23.01
C PHE A 6 27.26 -13.18 22.51
N LEU A 7 28.15 -12.22 22.21
CA LEU A 7 27.78 -10.91 21.66
C LEU A 7 27.26 -11.02 20.22
N LEU A 8 27.83 -11.92 19.41
CA LEU A 8 27.37 -12.15 18.04
C LEU A 8 25.97 -12.77 17.96
N LEU A 9 25.60 -13.62 18.93
CA LEU A 9 24.27 -14.25 18.95
C LEU A 9 23.16 -13.24 19.31
N ALA A 10 23.45 -12.29 20.21
CA ALA A 10 22.50 -11.27 20.63
C ALA A 10 22.22 -10.21 19.54
N PHE A 11 23.20 -9.94 18.69
CA PHE A 11 23.01 -9.03 17.55
C PHE A 11 22.15 -9.66 16.46
N LEU A 12 22.28 -10.97 16.24
CA LEU A 12 21.50 -11.69 15.23
C LEU A 12 20.00 -11.73 15.56
N THR A 13 19.66 -11.85 16.85
CA THR A 13 18.25 -11.88 17.29
C THR A 13 17.58 -10.51 17.22
N LEU A 14 18.32 -9.41 17.33
CA LEU A 14 17.76 -8.05 17.26
C LEU A 14 17.40 -7.64 15.84
N VAL A 15 18.13 -8.16 14.85
CA VAL A 15 17.81 -7.96 13.43
C VAL A 15 16.52 -8.70 13.06
N THR A 16 16.29 -9.92 13.55
CA THR A 16 15.08 -10.69 13.21
C THR A 16 13.79 -10.08 13.76
N VAL A 17 13.79 -9.48 14.97
CA VAL A 17 12.55 -8.85 15.50
C VAL A 17 12.18 -7.57 14.75
N SER A 18 13.15 -6.93 14.07
CA SER A 18 12.90 -5.71 13.30
C SER A 18 12.16 -5.99 11.98
N PHE A 19 12.17 -7.23 11.48
CA PHE A 19 11.38 -7.64 10.32
C PHE A 19 9.96 -8.09 10.71
N SER A 20 9.80 -8.75 11.86
CA SER A 20 8.48 -9.26 12.28
C SER A 20 7.46 -8.18 12.66
N SER A 21 7.86 -6.94 12.96
CA SER A 21 6.90 -5.87 13.26
C SER A 21 6.33 -5.18 12.00
N CYS A 22 6.88 -5.45 10.82
CA CYS A 22 6.30 -4.99 9.55
C CYS A 22 5.58 -6.13 8.81
N GLU A 23 6.02 -7.39 8.96
CA GLU A 23 5.35 -8.55 8.35
C GLU A 23 3.95 -8.83 8.94
N GLU A 24 3.65 -8.37 10.16
CA GLU A 24 2.29 -8.50 10.73
C GLU A 24 1.35 -7.33 10.33
N LEU A 25 1.89 -6.27 9.71
CA LEU A 25 1.09 -5.18 9.12
C LEU A 25 0.98 -5.30 7.59
N PHE A 26 2.02 -5.83 6.96
CA PHE A 26 2.04 -6.28 5.57
C PHE A 26 2.08 -7.80 5.60
N GLY A 27 0.90 -8.39 5.80
CA GLY A 27 0.73 -9.83 5.69
C GLY A 27 1.42 -10.32 4.42
N LEU A 28 2.18 -11.40 4.58
CA LEU A 28 2.68 -12.22 3.48
C LEU A 28 1.47 -12.81 2.74
N GLU A 29 0.76 -11.96 1.98
CA GLU A 29 -0.04 -12.40 0.86
C GLU A 29 0.94 -12.65 -0.28
N ASP A 30 0.82 -13.84 -0.86
CA ASP A 30 1.64 -14.34 -1.94
C ASP A 30 1.92 -13.27 -2.99
N GLU A 31 3.07 -13.39 -3.66
CA GLU A 31 3.47 -12.61 -4.83
C GLU A 31 2.55 -12.88 -6.05
N ASP A 32 1.23 -12.83 -5.87
CA ASP A 32 0.37 -12.36 -6.94
C ASP A 32 0.68 -10.87 -7.08
N ASP A 33 1.30 -10.52 -8.20
CA ASP A 33 1.31 -9.17 -8.72
C ASP A 33 -0.10 -8.59 -8.53
N ASN A 34 -0.33 -7.86 -7.43
CA ASN A 34 -1.55 -7.09 -7.16
C ASN A 34 -1.61 -5.86 -8.09
N VAL A 35 -1.13 -6.02 -9.32
CA VAL A 35 -1.64 -5.28 -10.45
C VAL A 35 -3.09 -5.74 -10.57
N VAL A 36 -3.99 -4.97 -9.98
CA VAL A 36 -5.43 -5.11 -10.26
C VAL A 36 -5.55 -5.07 -11.77
N GLU A 37 -5.76 -6.24 -12.40
CA GLU A 37 -5.85 -6.35 -13.84
C GLU A 37 -7.02 -5.47 -14.26
N THR A 38 -6.70 -4.34 -14.87
CA THR A 38 -7.72 -3.44 -15.37
C THR A 38 -8.30 -4.12 -16.60
N VAL A 39 -9.56 -4.56 -16.51
CA VAL A 39 -10.38 -4.67 -17.72
C VAL A 39 -10.25 -3.31 -18.42
N ALA A 40 -10.04 -3.23 -19.72
CA ALA A 40 -9.70 -1.95 -20.35
C ALA A 40 -10.86 -0.92 -20.26
N CYS A 41 -10.94 -0.15 -19.15
CA CYS A 41 -11.91 0.94 -18.96
C CYS A 41 -11.42 2.28 -19.51
N GLY A 42 -10.30 2.27 -20.23
CA GLY A 42 -9.63 3.46 -20.78
C GLY A 42 -8.33 3.77 -20.07
N ASP A 43 -7.85 4.99 -20.27
CA ASP A 43 -6.61 5.48 -19.67
C ASP A 43 -6.90 6.06 -18.27
N TYR A 44 -6.01 5.76 -17.33
CA TYR A 44 -6.01 6.38 -16.00
C TYR A 44 -5.73 7.88 -16.13
N ASN A 45 -6.61 8.71 -15.57
CA ASN A 45 -6.46 10.15 -15.48
C ASN A 45 -6.41 10.54 -14.00
N GLY A 46 -5.21 10.54 -13.44
CA GLY A 46 -4.96 10.88 -12.05
C GLY A 46 -4.90 12.38 -11.77
N PRO A 47 -4.97 12.77 -10.48
CA PRO A 47 -4.83 14.16 -10.08
C PRO A 47 -3.43 14.71 -10.37
N SER A 48 -3.37 15.97 -10.81
CA SER A 48 -2.10 16.66 -11.07
C SER A 48 -1.42 17.14 -9.78
N ASN A 49 -0.08 17.14 -9.74
CA ASN A 49 0.75 17.62 -8.62
C ASN A 49 0.61 16.82 -7.30
N ILE A 50 0.34 15.52 -7.40
CA ILE A 50 0.42 14.60 -6.27
C ILE A 50 1.75 13.84 -6.29
N ASP A 51 2.25 13.43 -5.13
CA ASP A 51 3.36 12.48 -5.07
C ASP A 51 2.91 11.11 -5.58
N ASN A 52 3.76 10.43 -6.36
CA ASN A 52 3.47 9.11 -6.91
C ASN A 52 3.02 8.12 -5.82
N GLN A 53 3.58 8.19 -4.61
CA GLN A 53 3.20 7.32 -3.50
C GLN A 53 1.70 7.38 -3.19
N TYR A 54 1.09 8.57 -3.31
CA TYR A 54 -0.33 8.78 -3.06
C TYR A 54 -1.16 8.65 -4.35
N ASP A 55 -0.57 8.90 -5.52
CA ASP A 55 -1.23 8.66 -6.82
C ASP A 55 -1.66 7.19 -6.98
N TYR A 56 -0.81 6.25 -6.52
CA TYR A 56 -1.13 4.81 -6.53
C TYR A 56 -2.45 4.49 -5.81
N GLN A 57 -2.82 5.27 -4.79
CA GLN A 57 -4.06 5.05 -4.05
C GLN A 57 -5.28 5.42 -4.89
N CYS A 58 -5.17 6.46 -5.73
CA CYS A 58 -6.22 6.85 -6.67
C CYS A 58 -6.25 5.92 -7.89
N GLN A 59 -5.10 5.43 -8.33
CA GLN A 59 -4.99 4.42 -9.38
C GLN A 59 -5.61 3.08 -8.98
N ALA A 60 -5.45 2.66 -7.72
CA ALA A 60 -6.12 1.47 -7.20
C ALA A 60 -7.65 1.64 -7.21
N ALA A 61 -8.16 2.81 -6.80
CA ALA A 61 -9.58 3.13 -6.89
C ALA A 61 -10.10 3.10 -8.33
N TYR A 62 -9.32 3.61 -9.29
CA TYR A 62 -9.65 3.48 -10.72
C TYR A 62 -9.81 2.00 -11.12
N ALA A 63 -8.85 1.15 -10.73
CA ALA A 63 -8.87 -0.26 -11.10
C ALA A 63 -10.07 -1.00 -10.47
N TYR A 64 -10.38 -0.76 -9.19
CA TYR A 64 -11.56 -1.35 -8.55
C TYR A 64 -12.87 -0.85 -9.16
N LYS A 65 -12.98 0.45 -9.46
CA LYS A 65 -14.16 1.02 -10.13
C LYS A 65 -14.35 0.42 -11.52
N CYS A 66 -13.25 0.20 -12.23
CA CYS A 66 -13.26 -0.42 -13.53
C CYS A 66 -13.69 -1.89 -13.49
N ASN A 67 -13.17 -2.65 -12.53
CA ASN A 67 -13.48 -4.07 -12.37
C ASN A 67 -14.86 -4.33 -11.75
N GLY A 68 -15.58 -3.28 -11.32
CA GLY A 68 -16.87 -3.40 -10.65
C GLY A 68 -16.77 -3.92 -9.22
N GLU A 69 -15.60 -3.82 -8.60
CA GLU A 69 -15.31 -4.30 -7.25
C GLU A 69 -15.76 -3.27 -6.21
N THR A 70 -17.07 -3.19 -5.97
CA THR A 70 -17.67 -2.11 -5.17
C THR A 70 -17.22 -2.08 -3.71
N GLU A 71 -16.98 -3.24 -3.10
CA GLU A 71 -16.53 -3.30 -1.69
C GLU A 71 -15.07 -2.87 -1.55
N ALA A 72 -14.19 -3.34 -2.45
CA ALA A 72 -12.78 -2.94 -2.49
C ALA A 72 -12.66 -1.44 -2.79
N LEU A 73 -13.44 -0.93 -3.75
CA LEU A 73 -13.51 0.50 -4.05
C LEU A 73 -13.91 1.33 -2.82
N ALA A 74 -14.95 0.92 -2.10
CA ALA A 74 -15.42 1.65 -0.92
C ALA A 74 -14.35 1.72 0.18
N SER A 75 -13.64 0.62 0.42
CA SER A 75 -12.53 0.56 1.38
C SER A 75 -11.37 1.47 0.95
N GLN A 76 -10.96 1.35 -0.32
CA GLN A 76 -9.88 2.14 -0.90
C GLN A 76 -10.16 3.64 -0.85
N CYS A 77 -11.39 4.04 -1.16
CA CYS A 77 -11.80 5.44 -1.13
C CYS A 77 -11.95 6.00 0.27
N ALA A 78 -12.39 5.18 1.24
CA ALA A 78 -12.37 5.59 2.65
C ALA A 78 -10.94 5.85 3.14
N TYR A 79 -10.00 4.98 2.78
CA TYR A 79 -8.58 5.17 3.09
C TYR A 79 -7.99 6.42 2.42
N TYR A 80 -8.26 6.63 1.13
CA TYR A 80 -7.81 7.83 0.42
C TYR A 80 -8.32 9.11 1.08
N LYS A 81 -9.59 9.17 1.48
CA LYS A 81 -10.16 10.33 2.19
C LYS A 81 -9.48 10.61 3.53
N GLN A 82 -9.05 9.57 4.25
CA GLN A 82 -8.26 9.75 5.47
C GLN A 82 -6.89 10.37 5.18
N LEU A 83 -6.20 9.89 4.14
CA LEU A 83 -4.92 10.47 3.71
C LEU A 83 -5.09 11.91 3.24
N GLN A 84 -6.16 12.18 2.49
CA GLN A 84 -6.48 13.51 1.98
C GLN A 84 -6.60 14.53 3.10
N GLN A 85 -7.28 14.18 4.20
CA GLN A 85 -7.42 15.04 5.36
C GLN A 85 -6.10 15.28 6.11
N GLN A 86 -5.23 14.26 6.16
CA GLN A 86 -3.96 14.34 6.90
C GLN A 86 -2.88 15.11 6.14
N LEU A 87 -2.87 14.98 4.81
CA LEU A 87 -1.77 15.41 3.94
C LEU A 87 -2.19 16.48 2.94
N ASN A 88 -3.46 16.91 2.97
CA ASN A 88 -4.03 17.89 2.04
C ASN A 88 -3.83 17.49 0.57
N LEU A 89 -4.14 16.23 0.25
CA LEU A 89 -4.04 15.67 -1.10
C LEU A 89 -5.17 16.22 -2.00
N PRO A 90 -4.99 16.22 -3.33
CA PRO A 90 -6.07 16.53 -4.27
C PRO A 90 -7.22 15.52 -4.19
N ASP A 91 -8.34 15.84 -4.83
CA ASP A 91 -9.45 14.90 -5.00
C ASP A 91 -9.09 13.76 -5.97
N CYS A 92 -9.76 12.63 -5.81
CA CYS A 92 -9.65 11.47 -6.69
C CYS A 92 -11.01 11.18 -7.31
N ASP A 93 -11.16 11.44 -8.61
CA ASP A 93 -12.42 11.32 -9.37
C ASP A 93 -13.04 9.90 -9.34
N TYR A 94 -12.23 8.89 -9.01
CA TYR A 94 -12.67 7.51 -8.90
C TYR A 94 -13.34 7.21 -7.55
N CYS A 95 -13.20 8.11 -6.56
CA CYS A 95 -13.75 7.98 -5.21
C CYS A 95 -14.97 8.86 -4.91
N ASP A 96 -15.52 9.48 -5.96
CA ASP A 96 -16.80 10.19 -5.97
C ASP A 96 -17.96 9.30 -6.44
#